data_AF-A0A8T6ZP39-F1
#
_entry.id   AF-A0A8T6ZP39-F1
#
_cell.length_a   1.000
_cell.length_b   1.000
_cell.length_c   1.000
_cell.angle_alpha   90.00
_cell.angle_beta   90.00
_cell.angle_gamma   90.00
#
_symmetry.space_group_name_H-M   'P 1'
#
loop_
_entity.id
_entity.type
_entity.pdbx_description
1 polymer ?
#
loop_
_entity_poly.entity_id
_entity_poly.type
_entity_poly.pdbx_seq_one_letter_code
_entity_poly.pdbx_strand_id
1 'polypeptide(L)'
;VNVPYTQETNDVAMMLIQHHKASEYADRALDQFETFYEDSLKQPRVMALPCHPYIVGVPHRIKYFRKIYETIRRKPGVLFWTGSQILDWYLSQK
;
A
#
# COMPACT_ATOMS: atom_id res chain seq x y z
N VAL A 1 3.38 -17.74 -11.20
CA VAL A 1 3.49 -16.28 -10.96
C VAL A 1 2.99 -16.05 -9.54
N ASN A 2 3.72 -15.28 -8.73
CA ASN A 2 3.30 -14.92 -7.37
C ASN A 2 3.11 -13.40 -7.30
N VAL A 3 2.06 -12.93 -6.64
CA VAL A 3 1.83 -11.49 -6.39
C VAL A 3 2.24 -11.18 -4.95
N PRO A 4 3.16 -10.22 -4.71
CA PRO A 4 3.62 -9.91 -3.36
C PRO A 4 2.51 -9.47 -2.41
N TYR A 5 2.66 -9.83 -1.14
CA TYR A 5 1.81 -9.42 -0.02
C TYR A 5 2.71 -9.00 1.16
N THR A 6 2.16 -8.28 2.14
CA THR A 6 2.93 -7.76 3.28
C THR A 6 2.21 -8.01 4.62
N GLN A 7 3.01 -8.31 5.65
CA GLN A 7 2.57 -8.31 7.05
C GLN A 7 3.08 -7.08 7.81
N GLU A 8 4.05 -6.33 7.26
CA GLU A 8 4.64 -5.16 7.91
C GLU A 8 3.68 -3.95 7.84
N THR A 9 3.34 -3.51 6.63
CA THR A 9 2.38 -2.43 6.35
C THR A 9 0.97 -2.99 6.19
N ASN A 10 0.48 -3.65 7.23
CA ASN A 10 -0.82 -4.31 7.30
C ASN A 10 -1.61 -3.80 8.52
N ASP A 11 -2.88 -3.43 8.35
CA ASP A 11 -3.68 -2.84 9.43
C ASP A 11 -3.95 -3.78 10.61
N VAL A 12 -4.03 -5.10 10.39
CA VAL A 12 -4.13 -6.11 11.45
C VAL A 12 -2.84 -6.14 12.26
N ALA A 13 -1.71 -6.31 11.58
CA ALA A 13 -0.41 -6.41 12.24
C ALA A 13 -0.10 -5.14 13.03
N MET A 14 -0.27 -3.99 12.41
CA MET A 14 0.07 -2.71 13.03
C MET A 14 -0.89 -2.32 14.14
N MET A 15 -2.21 -2.41 13.92
CA MET A 15 -3.19 -1.82 14.88
C MET A 15 -3.72 -2.83 15.89
N LEU A 16 -3.89 -4.09 15.53
CA LEU A 16 -4.49 -5.09 16.41
C LEU A 16 -3.45 -5.94 17.16
N ILE A 17 -2.31 -6.22 16.53
CA ILE A 17 -1.25 -7.06 17.13
C ILE A 17 -0.19 -6.19 17.80
N GLN A 18 0.37 -5.22 17.08
CA GLN A 18 1.43 -4.33 17.59
C GLN A 18 0.89 -3.10 18.32
N HIS A 19 -0.42 -2.85 18.26
CA HIS A 19 -1.12 -1.75 18.93
C HIS A 19 -0.61 -0.34 18.57
N HIS A 20 -0.04 -0.17 17.37
CA HIS A 20 0.34 1.14 16.86
C HIS A 20 -0.88 2.01 16.57
N LYS A 21 -0.67 3.33 16.68
CA LYS A 21 -1.68 4.33 16.29
C LYS A 21 -1.93 4.25 14.79
N ALA A 22 -3.14 4.60 14.35
CA ALA A 22 -3.45 4.64 12.92
C ALA A 22 -2.62 5.67 12.12
N SER A 23 -2.06 6.69 12.78
CA SER A 23 -1.09 7.61 12.16
C SER A 23 0.19 6.90 11.73
N GLU A 24 0.70 5.98 12.56
CA GLU A 24 1.92 5.20 12.28
C GLU A 24 1.77 4.39 10.99
N TYR A 25 0.58 3.83 10.75
CA TYR A 25 0.30 3.12 9.51
C TYR A 25 0.44 4.02 8.28
N ALA A 26 -0.05 5.26 8.36
CA ALA A 26 0.11 6.20 7.25
C ALA A 26 1.55 6.63 7.07
N ASP A 27 2.28 6.89 8.15
CA ASP A 27 3.65 7.37 8.06
C ASP A 27 4.56 6.25 7.48
N ARG A 28 4.50 5.01 7.99
CA ARG A 28 5.25 3.87 7.44
C ARG A 28 4.86 3.51 6.01
N ALA A 29 3.57 3.60 5.65
CA ALA A 29 3.13 3.37 4.29
C ALA A 29 3.70 4.41 3.31
N LEU A 30 3.78 5.68 3.73
CA LEU A 30 4.35 6.74 2.90
C LEU A 30 5.87 6.60 2.78
N ASP A 31 6.59 6.28 3.87
CA ASP A 31 8.04 6.04 3.82
C ASP A 31 8.39 4.87 2.89
N GLN A 32 7.63 3.77 2.97
CA GLN A 32 7.78 2.62 2.06
C GLN A 32 7.50 3.03 0.61
N PHE A 33 6.43 3.81 0.38
CA PHE A 33 6.09 4.26 -0.96
C PHE A 33 7.17 5.16 -1.55
N GLU A 34 7.73 6.11 -0.80
CA GLU A 34 8.79 7.01 -1.27
C GLU A 34 10.01 6.23 -1.74
N THR A 35 10.45 5.26 -0.92
CA THR A 35 11.55 4.35 -1.27
C THR A 35 11.24 3.60 -2.57
N PHE A 36 10.04 3.02 -2.68
CA PHE A 36 9.64 2.27 -3.87
C PHE A 36 9.49 3.15 -5.11
N TYR A 37 9.07 4.40 -4.94
CA TYR A 37 8.90 5.35 -6.02
C TYR A 37 10.25 5.75 -6.62
N GLU A 38 11.27 6.02 -5.79
CA GLU A 38 12.64 6.26 -6.26
C GLU A 38 13.21 5.05 -6.98
N ASP A 39 13.03 3.87 -6.40
CA ASP A 39 13.44 2.59 -6.98
C ASP A 39 12.76 2.27 -8.32
N SER A 40 11.52 2.76 -8.50
CA SER A 40 10.71 2.52 -9.69
C SER A 40 11.32 3.12 -10.96
N LEU A 41 12.20 4.12 -10.81
CA LEU A 41 12.94 4.74 -11.91
C LEU A 41 13.86 3.74 -12.64
N LYS A 42 14.27 2.66 -11.95
CA LYS A 42 15.13 1.62 -12.52
C LYS A 42 14.33 0.40 -12.97
N GLN A 43 13.32 0.01 -12.19
CA GLN A 43 12.47 -1.15 -12.48
C GLN A 43 11.13 -1.03 -11.74
N PRO A 44 9.99 -1.50 -12.30
CA PRO A 44 8.69 -1.42 -11.64
C PRO A 44 8.69 -2.00 -10.21
N ARG A 45 7.87 -1.43 -9.34
CA ARG A 45 7.64 -1.91 -7.96
C ARG A 45 6.16 -2.18 -7.76
N VAL A 46 5.87 -3.19 -6.92
CA VAL A 46 4.51 -3.50 -6.46
C VAL A 46 4.46 -3.28 -4.95
N MET A 47 3.55 -2.43 -4.50
CA MET A 47 3.29 -2.18 -3.09
C MET A 47 1.91 -2.72 -2.73
N ALA A 48 1.84 -3.57 -1.71
CA ALA A 48 0.58 -4.03 -1.14
C ALA A 48 0.23 -3.17 0.09
N LEU A 49 -1.04 -2.78 0.20
CA LEU A 49 -1.62 -2.15 1.38
C LEU A 49 -2.83 -2.96 1.86
N PRO A 50 -2.62 -4.09 2.54
CA PRO A 50 -3.72 -4.90 3.04
C PRO A 50 -4.53 -4.11 4.06
N CYS A 51 -5.85 -4.14 3.92
CA CYS A 51 -6.77 -3.40 4.76
C CYS A 51 -8.08 -4.15 4.98
N HIS A 52 -8.71 -3.89 6.13
CA HIS A 52 -9.96 -4.50 6.55
C HIS A 52 -10.95 -3.41 6.95
N PRO A 53 -12.18 -3.38 6.38
CA PRO A 53 -13.13 -2.31 6.64
C PRO A 53 -13.45 -2.06 8.12
N TYR A 54 -13.51 -3.12 8.94
CA TYR A 54 -13.78 -2.99 10.37
C TYR A 54 -12.61 -2.40 11.18
N ILE A 55 -11.40 -2.36 10.60
CA ILE A 55 -10.20 -1.80 11.24
C ILE A 55 -9.95 -0.39 10.72
N VAL A 56 -9.65 -0.21 9.44
CA VAL A 56 -9.31 1.11 8.88
C VAL A 56 -10.55 1.98 8.59
N GLY A 57 -11.71 1.36 8.40
CA GLY A 57 -12.95 2.06 8.01
C GLY A 57 -13.63 2.86 9.13
N VAL A 58 -13.20 2.70 10.38
CA VAL A 58 -13.82 3.39 11.52
C VAL A 58 -13.43 4.88 11.58
N PRO A 59 -14.29 5.77 12.13
CA PRO A 59 -14.14 7.23 12.02
C PRO A 59 -12.78 7.79 12.47
N HIS A 60 -12.19 7.22 13.52
CA HIS A 60 -10.92 7.70 14.07
C HIS A 60 -9.68 7.23 13.29
N ARG A 61 -9.82 6.28 12.35
CA ARG A 61 -8.70 5.68 11.59
C ARG A 61 -8.75 6.02 10.09
N ILE A 62 -9.93 6.10 9.50
CA ILE A 62 -10.12 6.25 8.04
C ILE A 62 -9.41 7.47 7.44
N LYS A 63 -9.26 8.55 8.21
CA LYS A 63 -8.54 9.75 7.74
C LYS A 63 -7.08 9.47 7.37
N TYR A 64 -6.42 8.54 8.07
CA TYR A 64 -5.03 8.17 7.81
C TYR A 64 -4.91 7.29 6.58
N PHE A 65 -5.83 6.34 6.41
CA PHE A 65 -5.90 5.53 5.20
C PHE A 65 -6.15 6.40 3.96
N ARG A 66 -7.06 7.37 4.06
CA ARG A 66 -7.30 8.37 3.00
C ARG A 66 -6.05 9.19 2.67
N LYS A 67 -5.31 9.66 3.69
CA LYS A 67 -4.05 10.42 3.52
C LYS A 67 -3.04 9.64 2.65
N ILE A 68 -2.91 8.33 2.84
CA ILE A 68 -2.01 7.48 2.04
C ILE A 68 -2.38 7.57 0.56
N TYR A 69 -3.62 7.22 0.22
CA TYR A 69 -4.09 7.19 -1.18
C TYR A 69 -4.06 8.57 -1.84
N GLU A 70 -4.50 9.61 -1.14
CA GLU A 70 -4.47 10.98 -1.67
C GLU A 70 -3.06 11.47 -1.95
N THR A 71 -2.09 11.07 -1.13
CA THR A 71 -0.68 11.44 -1.32
C THR A 71 -0.07 10.69 -2.50
N ILE A 72 -0.16 9.36 -2.52
CA ILE A 72 0.50 8.55 -3.55
C ILE A 72 -0.12 8.75 -4.93
N ARG A 73 -1.44 9.01 -5.02
CA ARG A 73 -2.13 9.30 -6.28
C ARG A 73 -1.63 10.56 -6.99
N ARG A 74 -1.03 11.50 -6.25
CA ARG A 74 -0.48 12.74 -6.84
C ARG A 74 0.85 12.51 -7.56
N LYS A 75 1.50 11.36 -7.38
CA LYS A 75 2.76 11.04 -8.04
C LYS A 75 2.50 10.45 -9.43
N PRO A 76 3.15 10.95 -10.49
CA PRO A 76 3.03 10.41 -11.84
C PRO A 76 3.44 8.93 -11.90
N GLY A 77 2.82 8.15 -12.79
CA GLY A 77 3.21 6.74 -13.01
C GLY A 77 2.72 5.75 -11.94
N VAL A 78 1.98 6.20 -10.92
CA VAL A 78 1.36 5.31 -9.93
C VAL A 78 0.07 4.71 -10.48
N LEU A 79 -0.03 3.38 -10.44
CA LEU A 79 -1.20 2.62 -10.88
C LEU A 79 -1.86 1.91 -9.70
N PHE A 80 -3.19 2.01 -9.61
CA PHE A 80 -3.99 1.30 -8.61
C PHE A 80 -4.61 0.08 -9.27
N TRP A 81 -3.94 -1.06 -9.14
CA TRP A 81 -4.33 -2.30 -9.80
C TRP A 81 -4.73 -3.38 -8.81
N THR A 82 -5.65 -4.22 -9.27
CA THR A 82 -5.97 -5.51 -8.67
C THR A 82 -4.86 -6.53 -8.97
N GLY A 83 -4.81 -7.61 -8.19
CA GLY A 83 -3.84 -8.69 -8.42
C GLY A 83 -3.93 -9.32 -9.81
N SER A 84 -5.14 -9.42 -10.39
CA SER A 84 -5.34 -9.91 -11.76
C SER A 84 -4.76 -8.96 -12.80
N GLN A 85 -4.96 -7.65 -12.66
CA GLN A 85 -4.36 -6.67 -13.59
C GLN A 85 -2.82 -6.70 -13.55
N ILE A 86 -2.22 -6.90 -12.37
CA ILE A 86 -0.77 -7.09 -12.23
C ILE A 86 -0.32 -8.37 -12.95
N LEU A 87 -1.07 -9.47 -12.79
CA LEU A 87 -0.80 -10.73 -13.46
C LEU A 87 -0.86 -10.58 -14.98
N ASP A 88 -1.92 -9.95 -15.49
CA ASP A 88 -2.14 -9.75 -16.93
C ASP A 88 -0.99 -8.92 -17.52
N TRP A 89 -0.60 -7.82 -16.86
CA TRP A 89 0.55 -7.01 -17.27
C TRP A 89 1.85 -7.84 -17.28
N TYR A 90 2.12 -8.61 -16.23
CA TYR A 90 3.34 -9.42 -16.15
C TYR A 90 3.41 -10.47 -17.27
N LEU A 91 2.28 -11.12 -17.58
CA LEU A 91 2.20 -12.10 -18.67
C LEU A 91 2.39 -11.46 -20.05
N SER A 92 2.00 -10.19 -20.22
CA SER A 92 2.18 -9.47 -21.49
C SER A 92 3.61 -8.98 -21.73
N GLN A 93 4.51 -9.08 -20.74
CA GLN A 93 5.93 -8.72 -20.90
C GLN A 93 6.79 -9.90 -21.41
N LYS A 94 6.18 -11.07 -21.61
CA LYS A 94 6.83 -12.26 -22.16
C LYS A 94 6.66 -12.32 -23.67
#